data_AF-A0A401FSI4-F1
#
_entry.id   AF-A0A401FSI4-F1
#
_cell.length_a   1.000
_cell.length_b   1.000
_cell.length_c   1.000
_cell.angle_alpha   90.00
_cell.angle_beta   90.00
_cell.angle_gamma   90.00
#
_symmetry.space_group_name_H-M   'P 1'
#
loop_
_entity.id
_entity.type
_entity.pdbx_description
1 polymer ?
#
loop_
_entity_poly.entity_id
_entity_poly.type
_entity_poly.pdbx_seq_one_letter_code
_entity_poly.pdbx_strand_id
1 'polypeptide(L)' 'MKNLIIVLVILGGITFGALNYHFILFDDSLKVLKKADLTLDSTFVDARGAGKLKLLLNPALIEAGFKDLVRQHEDEKKK' A
#
# COMPACT_ATOMS: atom_id res chain seq x y z
N MET A 1 24.00 11.14 -21.84
CA MET A 1 22.55 11.46 -21.94
C MET A 1 21.65 10.23 -21.83
N LYS A 2 21.96 9.10 -22.48
CA LYS A 2 21.15 7.86 -22.40
C LYS A 2 20.91 7.36 -20.96
N ASN A 3 21.94 7.40 -20.10
CA ASN A 3 21.83 6.96 -18.71
C ASN A 3 20.90 7.86 -17.88
N LEU A 4 20.86 9.17 -18.18
CA LEU A 4 19.98 10.11 -17.51
C LEU A 4 18.51 9.83 -17.83
N ILE A 5 18.20 9.52 -19.10
CA ILE A 5 16.84 9.15 -19.52
C ILE A 5 16.39 7.87 -18.81
N ILE A 6 17.27 6.86 -18.72
CA ILE A 6 16.96 5.61 -18.01
C ILE A 6 16.65 5.89 -16.53
N VAL A 7 17.48 6.71 -15.86
CA VAL A 7 17.25 7.08 -14.46
C VAL A 7 15.91 7.80 -14.29
N LEU A 8 15.59 8.76 -15.16
CA LEU A 8 14.32 9.50 -15.10
C LEU A 8 13.10 8.61 -15.30
N VAL A 9 13.17 7.64 -16.23
CA VAL A 9 12.08 6.68 -16.46
C VAL A 9 11.87 5.79 -15.23
N ILE A 10 12.94 5.28 -14.62
CA ILE A 10 12.85 4.48 -13.40
C ILE A 10 12.24 5.31 -12.26
N LEU A 11 12.73 6.55 -12.07
CA LEU A 11 12.23 7.42 -11.01
C LEU A 11 10.75 7.77 -11.20
N GLY A 12 10.34 8.04 -12.45
CA GLY A 12 8.95 8.29 -12.80
C GLY A 12 8.06 7.08 -12.52
N GLY A 13 8.51 5.87 -12.88
CA GLY A 13 7.79 4.63 -12.60
C GLY A 13 7.61 4.36 -11.11
N ILE A 14 8.66 4.57 -10.31
CA ILE A 14 8.60 4.40 -8.84
C ILE A 14 7.61 5.41 -8.24
N THR A 15 7.72 6.68 -8.64
CA THR A 15 6.84 7.75 -8.13
C THR A 15 5.39 7.49 -8.50
N PHE A 16 5.13 7.05 -9.74
CA PHE A 16 3.79 6.69 -10.19
C PHE A 16 3.23 5.50 -9.40
N GLY A 17 4.04 4.46 -9.17
CA GLY A 17 3.65 3.33 -8.31
C GLY A 17 3.31 3.78 -6.89
N ALA A 18 4.14 4.63 -6.29
CA ALA A 18 3.94 5.17 -4.95
C ALA A 18 2.67 6.04 -4.82
N LEU A 19 2.27 6.72 -5.90
CA LEU A 19 1.03 7.51 -5.96
C LEU A 19 -0.23 6.66 -6.12
N ASN A 20 -0.13 5.49 -6.74
CA ASN A 20 -1.29 4.66 -7.10
C ASN A 20 -1.54 3.48 -6.16
N TYR A 21 -0.56 3.11 -5.32
CA TYR A 21 -0.68 1.95 -4.44
C TYR A 21 -0.26 2.24 -3.00
N HIS A 22 -0.98 1.63 -2.05
CA HIS A 22 -0.56 1.44 -0.67
C HIS A 22 0.16 0.10 -0.56
N PHE A 23 1.36 0.12 -0.01
CA PHE A 23 2.17 -1.03 0.37
C PHE A 23 2.00 -1.25 1.87
N ILE A 24 1.35 -2.35 2.21
CA ILE A 24 0.87 -2.63 3.55
C ILE A 24 1.64 -3.81 4.10
N LEU A 25 2.45 -3.56 5.13
CA LEU A 25 3.22 -4.57 5.80
C LEU A 25 2.38 -5.23 6.90
N PHE A 26 2.04 -6.50 6.71
CA PHE A 26 1.48 -7.37 7.74
C PHE A 26 2.59 -8.19 8.42
N ASP A 27 2.25 -8.94 9.47
CA ASP A 27 3.25 -9.66 10.27
C ASP A 27 4.06 -10.67 9.45
N ASP A 28 3.44 -11.27 8.44
CA ASP A 28 4.03 -12.35 7.65
C ASP A 28 4.04 -12.04 6.14
N SER A 29 3.46 -10.92 5.70
CA SER A 29 3.32 -10.63 4.27
C SER A 29 3.30 -9.14 3.96
N LEU A 30 3.68 -8.81 2.72
CA LEU A 30 3.45 -7.49 2.14
C LEU A 30 2.25 -7.59 1.21
N LYS A 31 1.23 -6.77 1.45
CA LYS A 31 0.05 -6.66 0.58
C LYS A 31 0.07 -5.31 -0.13
N VAL A 32 -0.49 -5.29 -1.33
CA VAL A 32 -0.61 -4.08 -2.13
C VAL A 32 -2.09 -3.77 -2.32
N LEU A 33 -2.47 -2.52 -2.08
CA LEU A 33 -3.83 -2.03 -2.21
C LEU A 33 -3.84 -0.83 -3.15
N LYS A 34 -4.72 -0.81 -4.15
CA LYS A 34 -4.84 0.34 -5.05
C LYS A 34 -5.45 1.52 -4.30
N LYS A 35 -4.89 2.72 -4.45
CA LYS A 35 -5.45 3.94 -3.83
C LYS A 35 -6.72 4.39 -4.55
N ALA A 36 -7.61 5.03 -3.81
CA ALA A 36 -8.78 5.72 -4.37
C ALA A 36 -8.34 6.99 -5.14
N ASP A 37 -7.42 7.76 -4.54
CA ASP A 37 -6.88 8.99 -5.11
C ASP A 37 -5.37 8.92 -5.36
N LEU A 38 -4.89 9.73 -6.32
CA LEU A 38 -3.47 9.93 -6.57
C LEU A 38 -2.85 10.78 -5.46
N THR A 39 -2.30 10.13 -4.44
CA THR A 39 -1.64 10.78 -3.30
C THR A 39 -0.40 10.02 -2.86
N LEU A 40 0.56 10.70 -2.25
CA LEU A 40 1.71 10.06 -1.56
C LEU A 40 1.37 9.69 -0.11
N ASP A 41 0.18 10.04 0.37
CA ASP A 41 -0.24 9.74 1.72
C ASP A 41 -0.46 8.24 1.90
N SER A 42 -0.02 7.74 3.06
CA SER A 42 -0.19 6.34 3.44
C SER A 42 0.35 5.35 2.38
N THR A 43 1.37 5.72 1.59
CA THR A 43 1.96 4.80 0.58
C THR A 43 2.61 3.59 1.23
N PHE A 44 3.32 3.75 2.34
CA PHE A 44 3.93 2.63 3.07
C PHE A 44 3.34 2.62 4.47
N VAL A 45 2.58 1.58 4.81
CA VAL A 45 1.87 1.49 6.09
C VAL A 45 2.19 0.18 6.79
N ASP A 46 2.41 0.29 8.10
CA ASP A 46 2.69 -0.86 8.96
C ASP A 46 1.40 -1.31 9.64
N ALA A 47 0.87 -2.45 9.18
CA ALA A 47 -0.32 -3.11 9.70
C ALA A 47 0.02 -4.26 10.66
N ARG A 48 1.26 -4.37 11.14
CA ARG A 48 1.66 -5.41 12.11
C ARG A 48 1.07 -5.18 13.49
N GLY A 49 0.77 -6.28 14.18
CA GLY A 49 0.20 -6.26 15.53
C GLY A 49 -0.97 -5.27 15.69
N ALA A 50 -0.83 -4.31 16.61
CA ALA A 50 -1.88 -3.30 16.90
C ALA A 50 -1.99 -2.19 15.85
N GLY A 51 -1.03 -2.06 14.92
CA GLY A 51 -1.05 -1.05 13.86
C GLY A 51 -2.27 -1.17 12.95
N LYS A 52 -2.68 -2.40 12.65
CA LYS A 52 -3.88 -2.72 11.86
C LYS A 52 -5.15 -2.01 12.33
N LEU A 53 -5.38 -1.96 13.64
CA LEU A 53 -6.57 -1.33 14.22
C LEU A 53 -6.59 0.18 13.97
N LYS A 54 -5.43 0.83 14.03
CA LYS A 54 -5.32 2.27 13.73
C LYS A 54 -5.55 2.55 12.24
N LEU A 55 -5.09 1.66 11.36
CA LEU A 55 -5.27 1.78 9.92
C LEU A 55 -6.72 1.57 9.48
N LEU A 56 -7.50 0.76 10.23
CA LEU A 56 -8.95 0.62 10.03
C LEU A 56 -9.75 1.89 10.39
N LEU A 57 -9.11 2.90 10.98
CA LEU A 57 -9.69 4.21 11.27
C LEU A 57 -9.23 5.29 10.28
N ASN A 58 -8.33 4.96 9.35
CA ASN A 58 -7.82 5.92 8.37
C ASN A 58 -8.79 5.99 7.18
N PRO A 59 -9.44 7.13 6.91
CA PRO A 59 -10.45 7.26 5.87
C PRO A 59 -9.92 6.90 4.47
N ALA A 60 -8.69 7.31 4.14
CA ALA A 60 -8.09 7.02 2.83
C ALA A 60 -7.87 5.51 2.62
N LEU A 61 -7.50 4.78 3.67
CA LEU A 61 -7.33 3.33 3.60
C LEU A 61 -8.67 2.60 3.56
N ILE A 62 -9.66 3.07 4.33
CA ILE A 62 -11.02 2.52 4.30
C ILE A 62 -11.61 2.64 2.89
N GLU A 63 -11.51 3.83 2.29
CA GLU A 63 -12.00 4.10 0.94
C GLU A 63 -11.27 3.26 -0.12
N ALA A 64 -9.97 3.04 0.05
CA ALA A 64 -9.18 2.14 -0.79
C ALA A 64 -9.52 0.65 -0.60
N GLY A 65 -10.40 0.28 0.35
CA GLY A 65 -10.82 -1.11 0.57
C GLY A 65 -9.95 -1.89 1.58
N PHE A 66 -9.24 -1.20 2.47
CA PHE A 66 -8.35 -1.84 3.45
C PHE A 66 -9.06 -2.86 4.35
N LYS A 67 -10.34 -2.64 4.67
CA LYS A 67 -11.15 -3.56 5.47
C LYS A 67 -11.29 -4.95 4.81
N ASP A 68 -11.51 -4.97 3.51
CA ASP A 68 -11.66 -6.23 2.76
C ASP A 68 -10.32 -6.96 2.64
N LEU A 69 -9.23 -6.20 2.42
CA LEU A 69 -7.87 -6.75 2.41
C LEU A 69 -7.51 -7.40 3.75
N VAL A 70 -7.85 -6.75 4.85
CA VAL A 70 -7.67 -7.26 6.21
C VAL A 70 -8.42 -8.58 6.41
N ARG A 71 -9.69 -8.65 5.97
CA ARG A 71 -10.50 -9.87 6.07
C ARG A 71 -9.89 -11.01 5.25
N GLN A 72 -9.51 -10.73 4.00
CA GLN A 72 -8.87 -11.72 3.13
C GLN A 72 -7.56 -12.25 3.75
N HIS A 73 -6.72 -11.38 4.31
CA HIS A 73 -5.47 -11.80 4.95
C HIS A 73 -5.72 -12.70 6.19
N GLU A 74 -6.76 -12.44 6.98
CA GLU A 74 -7.14 -13.32 8.09
C GLU A 74 -7.66 -14.67 7.64
N ASP A 75 -8.43 -14.71 6.56
CA ASP A 75 -8.95 -15.96 6.00
C ASP A 75 -7.82 -16.81 5.39
N GLU A 76 -6.81 -16.18 4.79
CA GLU A 76 -5.58 -16.86 4.32
C GLU A 76 -4.78 -17.48 5.46
N LYS A 77 -4.74 -16.85 6.64
CA LYS A 77 -4.03 -17.37 7.83
C LYS A 77 -4.75 -18.54 8.52
N LYS A 78 -6.06 -18.69 8.33
CA LYS A 78 -6.87 -19.76 8.94
C LYS A 78 -6.86 -21.06 8.14
N LYS A 79 -6.33 -21.02 6.92
CA LYS A 79 -6.28 -22.14 5.98
C LYS A 79 -4.95 -22.89 6.09
#